data_AF-A0AAV8VB43-F1
#
_entry.id   AF-A0AAV8VB43-F1
#
_cell.length_a   1.000
_cell.length_b   1.000
_cell.length_c   1.000
_cell.angle_alpha   90.00
_cell.angle_beta   90.00
_cell.angle_gamma   90.00
#
_symmetry.space_group_name_H-M   'P 1'
#
loop_
_entity.id
_entity.type
_entity.pdbx_description
1 polymer ?
#
loop_
_entity_poly.entity_id
_entity_poly.type
_entity_poly.pdbx_seq_one_letter_code
_entity_poly.pdbx_strand_id
1 'polypeptide(L)'
;MSSDAERQFLCPRLIDYLAIVGARYSNNPSRQSTSPHIQAPELLRRYPIQDHKDFPMPLDMVYFCQPEGCSSVGPRRTALREATSFVFTLTDKDSGKTRYGICVNFYRPIEKSPAGMGIGKGRVNTSLRRDSWRKSMEKSSDSAFSRWVK
;
A
#
# COMPACT_ATOMS: atom_id res chain seq x y z
N MET A 1 12.11 40.47 7.72
CA MET A 1 11.09 39.39 7.60
C MET A 1 11.50 38.32 8.59
N SER A 2 10.68 38.04 9.61
CA SER A 2 11.07 37.19 10.74
C SER A 2 11.31 35.75 10.28
N SER A 3 12.36 35.13 10.80
CA SER A 3 12.74 33.73 10.58
C SER A 3 11.63 32.72 10.91
N ASP A 4 10.60 33.14 11.66
CA ASP A 4 9.41 32.35 11.93
C ASP A 4 8.48 32.17 10.72
N ALA A 5 8.50 33.09 9.75
CA ALA A 5 7.72 32.96 8.52
C ALA A 5 8.28 31.87 7.58
N GLU A 6 9.62 31.75 7.48
CA GLU A 6 10.25 30.67 6.71
C GLU A 6 10.00 29.29 7.32
N ARG A 7 9.91 29.19 8.64
CA ARG A 7 9.58 27.93 9.35
C ARG A 7 8.17 27.43 9.08
N GLN A 8 7.23 28.30 8.70
CA GLN A 8 5.84 27.93 8.39
C GLN A 8 5.70 27.21 7.03
N PHE A 9 6.73 27.26 6.18
CA PHE A 9 6.78 26.59 4.88
C PHE A 9 7.55 25.26 4.90
N LEU A 10 8.21 24.92 6.01
CA LEU A 10 8.90 23.65 6.14
C LEU A 10 7.90 22.57 6.53
N CYS A 11 7.86 21.47 5.78
CA CYS A 11 7.14 20.27 6.16
C CYS A 11 7.69 19.81 7.53
N PRO A 12 6.89 19.80 8.61
CA PRO A 12 7.40 19.48 9.95
C PRO A 12 7.81 18.02 10.09
N ARG A 13 7.52 17.19 9.07
CA ARG A 13 7.74 15.75 9.03
C ARG A 13 8.30 15.36 7.67
N LEU A 14 9.16 14.34 7.68
CA LEU A 14 9.63 13.69 6.45
C LEU A 14 8.49 12.93 5.75
N ILE A 15 7.64 12.25 6.51
CA ILE A 15 6.45 11.54 6.04
C ILE A 15 5.31 11.87 6.99
N ASP A 16 4.20 12.39 6.47
CA ASP A 16 3.00 12.61 7.27
C ASP A 16 2.35 11.29 7.65
N TYR A 17 2.12 10.41 6.67
CA TYR A 17 1.44 9.14 6.88
C TYR A 17 2.07 8.01 6.09
N LEU A 18 2.13 6.83 6.71
CA LEU A 18 2.33 5.56 6.03
C LEU A 18 1.01 4.79 6.08
N ALA A 19 0.49 4.41 4.92
CA ALA A 19 -0.76 3.67 4.81
C ALA A 19 -0.59 2.34 4.07
N ILE A 20 -1.30 1.33 4.54
CA ILE A 20 -1.47 0.04 3.85
C ILE A 20 -2.89 0.01 3.33
N VAL A 21 -3.04 0.08 2.01
CA VAL A 21 -4.32 0.07 1.30
C VAL A 21 -4.49 -1.27 0.59
N GLY A 22 -5.71 -1.81 0.60
CA GLY A 22 -6.04 -3.06 -0.08
C GLY A 22 -7.49 -3.46 0.11
N ALA A 23 -7.87 -4.64 -0.34
CA ALA A 23 -9.20 -5.19 -0.10
C ALA A 23 -9.24 -6.01 1.21
N ARG A 24 -10.32 -5.89 2.00
CA ARG A 24 -10.67 -6.89 3.02
C ARG A 24 -11.36 -8.07 2.37
N TYR A 25 -10.81 -9.26 2.61
CA TYR A 25 -11.45 -10.49 2.18
C TYR A 25 -12.68 -10.74 3.06
N SER A 26 -13.87 -10.68 2.49
CA SER A 26 -15.09 -11.09 3.19
C SER A 26 -15.10 -12.61 3.32
N ASN A 27 -15.09 -13.12 4.55
CA ASN A 27 -15.29 -14.55 4.85
C ASN A 27 -16.74 -15.01 4.64
N ASN A 28 -17.64 -14.15 4.16
CA ASN A 28 -19.03 -14.49 3.93
C ASN A 28 -19.30 -14.81 2.44
N PRO A 29 -19.39 -16.09 2.05
CA PRO A 29 -19.60 -16.50 0.66
C PRO A 29 -20.96 -16.08 0.10
N SER A 30 -21.91 -15.67 0.94
CA SER A 30 -23.26 -15.25 0.52
C SER A 30 -23.35 -13.83 -0.04
N ARG A 31 -22.29 -13.02 0.10
CA ARG A 31 -22.23 -11.64 -0.43
C ARG A 31 -21.18 -11.48 -1.53
N GLN A 32 -20.83 -12.57 -2.21
CA GLN A 32 -19.94 -12.49 -3.36
C GLN A 32 -20.72 -11.89 -4.53
N SER A 33 -20.81 -10.54 -4.52
CA SER A 33 -21.33 -9.73 -5.61
C SER A 33 -20.68 -10.16 -6.93
N THR A 34 -21.48 -10.18 -7.98
CA THR A 34 -21.31 -10.83 -9.28
C THR A 34 -20.25 -10.19 -10.20
N SER A 35 -19.15 -9.68 -9.63
CA SER A 35 -17.93 -9.34 -10.38
C SER A 35 -16.68 -9.51 -9.48
N PRO A 36 -16.10 -10.73 -9.37
CA PRO A 36 -15.12 -11.05 -8.31
C PRO A 36 -13.71 -10.46 -8.54
N HIS A 37 -13.51 -9.69 -9.61
CA HIS A 37 -12.17 -9.29 -10.03
C HIS A 37 -11.69 -7.98 -9.40
N ILE A 38 -12.56 -6.99 -9.12
CA ILE A 38 -12.18 -5.66 -8.64
C ILE A 38 -12.99 -5.31 -7.38
N GLN A 39 -12.30 -5.02 -6.27
CA GLN A 39 -12.88 -4.66 -4.97
C GLN A 39 -12.58 -3.19 -4.64
N ALA A 40 -13.47 -2.54 -3.89
CA ALA A 40 -13.23 -1.19 -3.39
C ALA A 40 -11.96 -1.17 -2.50
N PRO A 41 -11.06 -0.18 -2.66
CA PRO A 41 -9.88 -0.08 -1.82
C PRO A 41 -10.26 0.37 -0.42
N GLU A 42 -9.62 -0.22 0.58
CA GLU A 42 -9.85 0.08 1.98
C GLU A 42 -8.54 0.32 2.72
N LEU A 43 -8.61 1.14 3.77
CA LEU A 43 -7.50 1.34 4.67
C LEU A 43 -7.37 0.12 5.60
N LEU A 44 -6.29 -0.65 5.40
CA LEU A 44 -5.99 -1.83 6.21
C LEU A 44 -5.19 -1.46 7.45
N ARG A 45 -4.25 -0.51 7.31
CA ARG A 45 -3.42 -0.03 8.41
C ARG A 45 -2.88 1.37 8.11
N ARG A 46 -2.63 2.15 9.15
CA ARG A 46 -1.99 3.47 9.02
C ARG A 46 -1.04 3.76 10.17
N TYR A 47 -0.10 4.67 9.91
CA TYR A 47 0.79 5.26 10.90
C TYR A 47 0.98 6.75 10.61
N PRO A 48 0.87 7.62 11.63
CA PRO A 48 0.34 7.32 12.97
C PRO A 48 -1.12 6.82 12.96
N ILE A 49 -1.58 6.27 14.09
CA ILE A 49 -2.96 5.77 14.22
C ILE A 49 -3.95 6.93 14.31
N GLN A 50 -3.56 8.03 14.96
CA GLN A 50 -4.34 9.26 15.01
C GLN A 50 -3.92 10.23 13.90
N ASP A 51 -4.84 11.12 13.56
CA ASP A 51 -4.59 12.18 12.59
C ASP A 51 -3.72 13.28 13.19
N HIS A 52 -2.90 13.90 12.34
CA HIS A 52 -2.17 15.10 12.66
C HIS A 52 -3.09 16.31 12.68
N LYS A 53 -2.95 17.17 13.70
CA LYS A 53 -3.80 18.37 13.86
C LYS A 53 -3.68 19.35 12.69
N ASP A 54 -2.48 19.46 12.12
CA ASP A 54 -2.15 20.35 11.01
C ASP A 54 -2.47 19.74 9.63
N PHE A 55 -2.70 18.43 9.57
CA PHE A 55 -3.01 17.72 8.34
C PHE A 55 -3.74 16.40 8.62
N PRO A 56 -5.08 16.43 8.71
CA PRO A 56 -5.86 15.20 8.85
C PRO A 56 -5.67 14.31 7.62
N MET A 57 -5.76 13.00 7.80
CA MET A 57 -5.62 12.06 6.69
C MET A 57 -6.80 12.24 5.73
N PRO A 58 -6.58 12.45 4.43
CA PRO A 58 -7.67 12.57 3.47
C PRO A 58 -8.54 11.30 3.47
N LEU A 59 -9.86 11.46 3.56
CA LEU A 59 -10.82 10.34 3.57
C LEU A 59 -10.69 9.46 2.32
N ASP A 60 -10.44 10.10 1.18
CA ASP A 60 -10.34 9.45 -0.13
C ASP A 60 -8.91 8.99 -0.48
N MET A 61 -7.97 9.04 0.46
CA MET A 61 -6.56 8.66 0.24
C MET A 61 -6.42 7.27 -0.39
N VAL A 62 -7.29 6.33 -0.01
CA VAL A 62 -7.28 4.95 -0.53
C VAL A 62 -7.54 4.88 -2.04
N TYR A 63 -8.33 5.80 -2.60
CA TYR A 63 -8.63 5.85 -4.03
C TYR A 63 -7.46 6.45 -4.82
N PHE A 64 -6.69 7.37 -4.23
CA PHE A 64 -5.43 7.82 -4.82
C PHE A 64 -4.39 6.71 -4.85
N CYS A 65 -4.39 5.82 -3.85
CA CYS A 65 -3.49 4.65 -3.83
C CYS A 65 -3.91 3.54 -4.79
N GLN A 66 -5.20 3.41 -5.10
CA GLN A 66 -5.77 2.35 -5.93
C GLN A 66 -6.89 2.93 -6.82
N PRO A 67 -6.55 3.70 -7.87
CA PRO A 67 -7.54 4.36 -8.71
C PRO A 67 -8.47 3.36 -9.43
N GLU A 68 -7.92 2.22 -9.85
CA GLU A 68 -8.66 1.13 -10.50
C GLU A 68 -9.29 0.14 -9.50
N GLY A 69 -9.15 0.40 -8.19
CA GLY A 69 -9.53 -0.53 -7.14
C GLY A 69 -8.60 -1.75 -7.00
N CYS A 70 -8.92 -2.59 -6.03
CA CYS A 70 -8.11 -3.74 -5.64
C CYS A 70 -8.48 -4.97 -6.46
N SER A 71 -7.61 -5.34 -7.40
CA SER A 71 -7.84 -6.51 -8.24
C SER A 71 -7.36 -7.83 -7.62
N SER A 72 -8.17 -8.89 -7.70
CA SER A 72 -7.72 -10.25 -7.39
C SER A 72 -7.39 -11.00 -8.68
N VAL A 73 -6.21 -11.62 -8.75
CA VAL A 73 -5.77 -12.38 -9.92
C VAL A 73 -5.37 -13.80 -9.53
N GLY A 74 -5.72 -14.77 -10.38
CA GLY A 74 -5.45 -16.19 -10.11
C GLY A 74 -3.95 -16.54 -10.06
N PRO A 75 -3.59 -17.73 -9.54
CA PRO A 75 -2.20 -18.16 -9.35
C PRO A 75 -1.32 -18.10 -10.60
N ARG A 76 -1.90 -18.38 -11.77
CA ARG A 76 -1.19 -18.30 -13.07
C ARG A 76 -0.84 -16.86 -13.47
N ARG A 77 -1.56 -15.86 -12.95
CA ARG A 77 -1.37 -14.43 -13.29
C ARG A 77 -0.63 -13.64 -12.22
N THR A 78 -0.57 -14.13 -10.98
CA THR A 78 0.14 -13.47 -9.87
C THR A 78 1.66 -13.59 -10.00
N ALA A 79 2.17 -14.72 -10.50
CA ALA A 79 3.61 -14.96 -10.62
C ALA A 79 4.34 -14.08 -11.65
N LEU A 80 3.59 -13.36 -12.51
CA LEU A 80 4.13 -12.57 -13.62
C LEU A 80 4.03 -11.04 -13.39
N ARG A 81 3.48 -10.58 -12.27
CA ARG A 81 3.22 -9.15 -12.05
C ARG A 81 4.33 -8.53 -11.19
N GLU A 82 5.09 -7.62 -11.78
CA GLU A 82 6.02 -6.74 -11.07
C GLU A 82 5.26 -5.69 -10.23
N ALA A 83 5.91 -5.17 -9.19
CA ALA A 83 5.38 -4.07 -8.42
C ALA A 83 5.32 -2.80 -9.28
N THR A 84 4.23 -2.06 -9.21
CA THR A 84 4.09 -0.77 -9.89
C THR A 84 4.23 0.36 -8.88
N SER A 85 4.96 1.42 -9.25
CA SER A 85 5.13 2.58 -8.40
C SER A 85 4.67 3.84 -9.13
N PHE A 86 4.02 4.74 -8.42
CA PHE A 86 3.58 6.01 -8.98
C PHE A 86 3.48 7.07 -7.87
N VAL A 87 3.42 8.34 -8.29
CA VAL A 87 3.29 9.49 -7.39
C VAL A 87 2.03 10.25 -7.75
N PHE A 88 1.27 10.66 -6.74
CA PHE A 88 0.12 11.55 -6.88
C PHE A 88 0.33 12.82 -6.05
N THR A 89 -0.44 13.86 -6.35
CA THR A 89 -0.38 15.14 -5.65
C THR A 89 -1.74 15.50 -5.04
N LEU A 90 -1.71 16.01 -3.82
CA LEU A 90 -2.87 16.59 -3.14
C LEU A 90 -2.58 18.05 -2.87
N THR A 91 -3.38 18.93 -3.44
CA THR A 91 -3.28 20.36 -3.20
C THR A 91 -4.40 20.78 -2.27
N ASP A 92 -4.03 21.32 -1.11
CA ASP A 92 -4.97 21.96 -0.22
C ASP A 92 -5.51 23.24 -0.88
N LYS A 93 -6.83 23.29 -1.07
CA LYS A 93 -7.50 24.36 -1.80
C LYS A 93 -7.27 25.73 -1.15
N ASP A 94 -7.34 25.79 0.18
CA ASP A 94 -7.38 27.06 0.90
C ASP A 94 -5.97 27.59 1.19
N SER A 95 -5.02 26.69 1.51
CA SER A 95 -3.64 27.09 1.79
C SER A 95 -2.71 27.06 0.57
N GLY A 96 -3.13 26.46 -0.54
CA GLY A 96 -2.30 26.24 -1.73
C GLY A 96 -1.14 25.26 -1.51
N LYS A 97 -1.06 24.60 -0.34
CA LYS A 97 0.01 23.66 -0.03
C LYS A 97 -0.18 22.36 -0.81
N THR A 98 0.87 21.95 -1.51
CA THR A 98 0.92 20.65 -2.21
C THR A 98 1.62 19.60 -1.36
N ARG A 99 1.01 18.41 -1.29
CA ARG A 99 1.59 17.21 -0.69
C ARG A 99 1.70 16.11 -1.73
N TYR A 100 2.76 15.33 -1.63
CA TYR A 100 3.03 14.22 -2.54
C TYR A 100 2.70 12.91 -1.86
N GLY A 101 1.98 12.04 -2.56
CA GLY A 101 1.73 10.67 -2.15
C GLY A 101 2.51 9.71 -3.04
N ILE A 102 3.32 8.84 -2.44
CA ILE A 102 4.11 7.83 -3.15
C ILE A 102 3.44 6.47 -2.94
N CYS A 103 3.07 5.82 -4.03
CA CYS A 103 2.42 4.52 -4.02
C CYS A 103 3.36 3.44 -4.54
N VAL A 104 3.36 2.30 -3.85
CA VAL A 104 3.95 1.05 -4.34
C VAL A 104 2.86 -0.01 -4.29
N ASN A 105 2.36 -0.42 -5.45
CA ASN A 105 1.30 -1.39 -5.61
C ASN A 105 1.87 -2.75 -6.02
N PHE A 106 1.47 -3.81 -5.32
CA PHE A 106 1.94 -5.16 -5.57
C PHE A 106 0.87 -6.17 -5.20
N TYR A 107 0.93 -7.34 -5.85
CA TYR A 107 0.06 -8.45 -5.49
C TYR A 107 0.63 -9.20 -4.29
N ARG A 108 -0.22 -9.43 -3.28
CA ARG A 108 0.08 -10.35 -2.18
C ARG A 108 -0.62 -11.70 -2.39
N PRO A 109 0.02 -12.82 -2.07
CA PRO A 109 -0.68 -14.10 -1.95
C PRO A 109 -1.79 -14.01 -0.90
N ILE A 110 -2.96 -14.57 -1.20
CA ILE A 110 -4.06 -14.71 -0.23
C ILE A 110 -4.18 -16.21 0.07
N GLU A 111 -3.99 -16.58 1.34
CA GLU A 111 -4.25 -17.94 1.79
C GLU A 111 -5.77 -18.13 1.86
N LYS A 112 -6.32 -19.04 1.05
CA LYS A 112 -7.70 -19.49 1.22
C LYS A 112 -7.71 -20.40 2.43
N SER A 113 -8.35 -19.99 3.53
CA SER A 113 -8.64 -20.91 4.63
C SER A 113 -9.52 -22.02 4.07
N PRO A 114 -9.13 -23.31 4.16
CA PRO A 114 -9.99 -24.40 3.75
C PRO A 114 -11.11 -24.49 4.78
N ALA A 115 -12.27 -23.90 4.47
CA ALA A 115 -13.50 -24.26 5.14
C ALA A 115 -13.80 -25.74 4.80
N GLY A 116 -13.44 -26.63 5.72
CA GLY A 116 -13.89 -28.01 5.86
C GLY A 116 -14.03 -28.87 4.60
N MET A 117 -13.00 -29.64 4.25
CA MET A 117 -13.13 -31.04 3.82
C MET A 117 -11.76 -31.73 3.93
N GLY A 118 -11.73 -32.95 4.48
CA GLY A 118 -10.54 -33.59 5.04
C GLY A 118 -9.52 -34.19 4.07
N ILE A 119 -8.44 -34.68 4.70
CA ILE A 119 -7.46 -35.70 4.26
C ILE A 119 -6.69 -35.40 2.95
N GLY A 120 -5.40 -35.05 3.07
CA GLY A 120 -4.46 -35.16 1.94
C GLY A 120 -3.20 -34.29 1.98
N LYS A 121 -2.18 -34.74 2.72
CA LYS A 121 -0.73 -34.66 2.43
C LYS A 121 -0.20 -33.46 1.59
N GLY A 122 0.54 -32.55 2.23
CA GLY A 122 1.47 -31.64 1.55
C GLY A 122 1.83 -30.39 2.34
N ARG A 123 2.75 -30.50 3.31
CA ARG A 123 3.29 -29.36 4.07
C ARG A 123 4.21 -28.53 3.15
N VAL A 124 3.63 -27.65 2.34
CA VAL A 124 4.40 -26.70 1.52
C VAL A 124 5.04 -25.68 2.45
N ASN A 125 6.38 -25.67 2.47
CA ASN A 125 7.20 -24.93 3.42
C ASN A 125 7.09 -23.41 3.20
N THR A 126 6.29 -22.73 4.02
CA THR A 126 6.03 -21.27 3.97
C THR A 126 7.22 -20.42 4.41
N SER A 127 8.23 -21.02 5.04
CA SER A 127 9.45 -20.31 5.49
C SER A 127 10.28 -19.78 4.32
N LEU A 128 10.54 -20.60 3.30
CA LEU A 128 11.39 -20.27 2.16
C LEU A 128 10.88 -19.08 1.33
N ARG A 129 9.56 -18.89 1.25
CA ARG A 129 8.97 -17.76 0.52
C ARG A 129 9.14 -16.44 1.27
N ARG A 130 9.06 -16.46 2.60
CA ARG A 130 9.24 -15.27 3.44
C ARG A 130 10.65 -14.71 3.31
N ASP A 131 11.65 -15.58 3.24
CA ASP A 131 13.05 -15.19 3.10
C ASP A 131 13.37 -14.59 1.72
N SER A 132 12.67 -15.04 0.67
CA SER A 132 12.80 -14.49 -0.69
C SER A 132 12.36 -13.03 -0.79
N TRP A 133 11.21 -12.69 -0.18
CA TRP A 133 10.72 -11.30 -0.13
C TRP A 133 11.66 -10.39 0.66
N ARG A 134 12.21 -10.88 1.78
CA ARG A 134 13.16 -10.14 2.61
C ARG A 134 14.42 -9.78 1.82
N LYS A 135 15.00 -10.76 1.12
CA LYS A 135 16.17 -10.56 0.25
C LYS A 135 15.89 -9.65 -0.94
N SER A 136 14.69 -9.73 -1.52
CA SER A 136 14.29 -8.84 -2.62
C SER A 136 14.19 -7.38 -2.17
N MET A 137 13.72 -7.14 -0.94
CA MET A 137 13.61 -5.78 -0.38
C MET A 137 15.00 -5.19 -0.10
N GLU A 138 15.93 -5.97 0.46
CA GLU A 138 17.31 -5.55 0.72
C GLU A 138 18.04 -5.15 -0.58
N LYS A 139 17.82 -5.89 -1.68
CA LYS A 139 18.43 -5.58 -2.98
C LYS A 139 17.87 -4.32 -3.66
N SER A 140 16.64 -3.94 -3.35
CA SER A 140 16.02 -2.71 -3.87
C SER A 140 16.41 -1.46 -3.08
N SER A 141 16.87 -1.59 -1.84
CA SER A 141 17.30 -0.45 -1.01
C SER A 141 18.69 0.09 -1.39
N ASP A 142 19.60 -0.75 -1.88
CA ASP A 142 20.98 -0.37 -2.20
C ASP A 142 21.14 0.48 -3.47
N SER A 143 20.13 0.49 -4.35
CA SER A 143 20.16 1.24 -5.61
C SER A 143 19.61 2.68 -5.51
N ALA A 144 19.02 3.06 -4.37
CA ALA A 144 18.42 4.38 -4.18
C ALA A 144 19.42 5.47 -3.70
N PHE A 145 20.59 5.08 -3.17
CA PHE A 145 21.55 6.04 -2.58
C PHE A 145 22.93 6.07 -3.25
N SER A 146 23.17 5.27 -4.29
CA SER A 146 24.51 5.08 -4.89
C SER A 146 24.81 5.95 -6.13
N ARG A 147 24.04 7.01 -6.39
CA ARG A 147 24.27 7.90 -7.57
C ARG A 147 24.74 9.33 -7.30
N TRP A 148 25.17 9.65 -6.07
CA TRP A 148 25.81 10.94 -5.78
C TRP A 148 27.19 10.79 -5.14
N VAL A 149 28.08 10.06 -5.81
CA VAL A 149 29.53 10.26 -5.70
C VAL A 149 30.14 10.04 -7.08
N LYS A 150 30.18 11.11 -7.89
CA LYS A 150 31.34 11.42 -8.71
C LYS A 150 31.35 12.89 -9.09
#